data_AF-A0A6M1XR98-F1
#
_entry.id   AF-A0A6M1XR98-F1
#
_cell.length_a   1.000
_cell.length_b   1.000
_cell.length_c   1.000
_cell.angle_alpha   90.00
_cell.angle_beta   90.00
_cell.angle_gamma   90.00
#
_symmetry.space_group_name_H-M   'P 1'
#
loop_
_entity.id
_entity.type
_entity.pdbx_description
1 polymer ?
#
loop_
_entity_poly.entity_id
_entity_poly.type
_entity_poly.pdbx_seq_one_letter_code
_entity_poly.pdbx_strand_id
1 'polypeptide(L)'
;FDRLREEMYDIAGLRMMCQFVEDIDVVVNILRQRKDFKVIEERDYIRNTKESGYRSYHVIIEYPIETLQGQKFILAEIQIRTLAMNFWATIEHTLRYKYDGAYPDEIQHRLERAAEAAYLLDEEMSEIKDEIQEAQKYYTQKRSKKHEND
;
A
#
# COMPACT_ATOMS: atom_id res chain seq x y z
N PHE A 1 -2.05 -20.12 -23.42
CA PHE A 1 -2.20 -18.66 -23.29
C PHE A 1 -3.42 -18.29 -22.44
N ASP A 2 -4.53 -19.05 -22.45
CA ASP A 2 -5.72 -18.72 -21.64
C ASP A 2 -5.61 -19.02 -20.13
N ARG A 3 -4.86 -20.05 -19.70
CA ARG A 3 -4.70 -20.37 -18.26
C ARG A 3 -3.80 -19.41 -17.48
N LEU A 4 -2.93 -18.65 -18.15
CA LEU A 4 -2.07 -17.65 -17.50
C LEU A 4 -2.87 -16.43 -17.02
N ARG A 5 -4.07 -16.20 -17.57
CA ARG A 5 -4.91 -15.04 -17.21
C ARG A 5 -5.72 -15.22 -15.94
N GLU A 6 -6.06 -16.46 -15.58
CA GLU A 6 -6.95 -16.76 -14.45
C GLU A 6 -6.18 -17.04 -13.15
N GLU A 7 -4.91 -17.45 -13.23
CA GLU A 7 -4.11 -17.85 -12.06
C GLU A 7 -3.05 -16.82 -11.65
N MET A 8 -2.79 -15.79 -12.46
CA MET A 8 -1.90 -14.68 -12.09
C MET A 8 -2.70 -13.50 -11.54
N TYR A 9 -2.76 -13.40 -10.21
CA TYR A 9 -3.28 -12.24 -9.49
C TYR A 9 -2.51 -10.93 -9.78
N ASP A 10 -1.31 -11.01 -10.38
CA ASP A 10 -0.39 -9.89 -10.62
C ASP A 10 -0.36 -9.34 -12.06
N ILE A 11 -1.42 -9.52 -12.86
CA ILE A 11 -1.47 -8.92 -14.21
C ILE A 11 -1.60 -7.38 -14.11
N ALA A 12 -2.30 -6.88 -13.09
CA ALA A 12 -2.44 -5.46 -12.80
C ALA A 12 -2.17 -5.20 -11.31
N GLY A 13 -1.11 -4.45 -11.01
CA GLY A 13 -0.75 -4.06 -9.65
C GLY A 13 -0.85 -2.56 -9.47
N LEU A 14 -1.60 -2.12 -8.45
CA LEU A 14 -1.67 -0.72 -8.02
C LEU A 14 -1.02 -0.59 -6.65
N ARG A 15 -0.35 0.54 -6.43
CA ARG A 15 0.21 0.89 -5.11
C ARG A 15 -0.36 2.23 -4.65
N MET A 16 -1.07 2.20 -3.53
CA MET A 16 -1.60 3.38 -2.85
C MET A 16 -0.73 3.70 -1.64
N MET A 17 -0.21 4.92 -1.59
CA MET A 17 0.62 5.39 -0.51
C MET A 17 -0.20 6.25 0.45
N CYS A 18 -0.23 5.85 1.72
CA CYS A 18 -0.86 6.57 2.82
C CYS A 18 0.21 7.29 3.65
N GLN A 19 -0.16 8.40 4.28
CA GLN A 19 0.74 9.11 5.20
C GLN A 19 0.81 8.39 6.55
N PHE A 20 -0.35 7.96 7.06
CA PHE A 20 -0.48 7.29 8.35
C PHE A 20 -1.06 5.88 8.22
N VAL A 21 -0.89 5.06 9.25
CA VAL A 21 -1.39 3.68 9.27
C VAL A 21 -2.92 3.66 9.30
N GLU A 22 -3.58 4.55 10.04
CA GLU A 22 -5.05 4.54 10.13
C GLU A 22 -5.72 5.00 8.83
N ASP A 23 -5.00 5.74 7.98
CA ASP A 23 -5.52 6.13 6.66
C ASP A 23 -5.70 4.91 5.76
N ILE A 24 -5.00 3.80 6.03
CA ILE A 24 -5.15 2.55 5.29
C ILE A 24 -6.55 1.99 5.50
N ASP A 25 -7.04 1.95 6.74
CA ASP A 25 -8.41 1.50 7.05
C ASP A 25 -9.46 2.40 6.36
N VAL A 26 -9.22 3.72 6.29
CA VAL A 26 -10.08 4.65 5.57
C VAL A 26 -10.12 4.33 4.08
N VAL A 27 -8.95 4.15 3.45
CA VAL A 27 -8.86 3.81 2.02
C VAL A 27 -9.55 2.47 1.72
N VAL A 28 -9.30 1.44 2.53
CA VAL A 28 -9.96 0.12 2.38
C VAL A 28 -11.48 0.26 2.46
N ASN A 29 -12.00 1.03 3.42
CA ASN A 29 -13.43 1.26 3.52
C ASN A 29 -14.02 1.99 2.31
N ILE A 30 -13.28 2.96 1.75
CA ILE A 30 -13.68 3.63 0.50
C ILE A 30 -13.71 2.61 -0.64
N LEU A 31 -12.68 1.77 -0.80
CA LEU A 31 -12.62 0.74 -1.84
C LEU A 31 -13.78 -0.26 -1.73
N ARG A 32 -14.17 -0.67 -0.52
CA ARG A 32 -15.32 -1.56 -0.28
C ARG A 32 -16.67 -0.97 -0.70
N GLN A 33 -16.81 0.36 -0.65
CA GLN A 33 -18.05 1.05 -1.00
C GLN A 33 -18.19 1.33 -2.50
N ARG A 34 -17.11 1.15 -3.26
CA ARG A 34 -17.12 1.35 -4.71
C ARG A 34 -17.97 0.29 -5.41
N LYS A 35 -18.56 0.70 -6.53
CA LYS A 35 -19.47 -0.13 -7.34
C LYS A 35 -18.94 -0.46 -8.73
N ASP A 36 -17.81 0.12 -9.10
CA ASP A 36 -17.15 -0.08 -10.39
C ASP A 36 -16.24 -1.32 -10.42
N PHE A 37 -16.02 -1.98 -9.29
CA PHE A 37 -15.34 -3.26 -9.19
C PHE A 37 -15.87 -4.06 -8.01
N LYS A 38 -15.47 -5.34 -7.94
CA LYS A 38 -15.80 -6.23 -6.84
C LYS A 38 -14.54 -6.58 -6.06
N VAL A 39 -14.57 -6.44 -4.74
CA VAL A 39 -13.51 -6.97 -3.87
C VAL A 39 -13.66 -8.48 -3.77
N ILE A 40 -12.60 -9.21 -4.13
CA ILE A 40 -12.56 -10.67 -4.14
C ILE A 40 -11.89 -11.20 -2.87
N GLU A 41 -10.78 -10.58 -2.47
CA GLU A 41 -10.01 -11.01 -1.31
C GLU A 41 -9.30 -9.81 -0.66
N GLU A 42 -9.13 -9.85 0.65
CA GLU A 42 -8.36 -8.86 1.41
C GLU A 42 -7.35 -9.59 2.30
N ARG A 43 -6.10 -9.12 2.31
CA ARG A 43 -5.03 -9.66 3.16
C ARG A 43 -4.40 -8.54 3.97
N ASP A 44 -4.56 -8.62 5.28
CA ASP A 44 -4.01 -7.65 6.23
C ASP A 44 -2.69 -8.18 6.82
N TYR A 45 -1.57 -7.76 6.24
CA TYR A 45 -0.23 -8.02 6.78
C TYR A 45 0.26 -6.90 7.69
N ILE A 46 -0.58 -5.92 8.02
CA ILE A 46 -0.25 -4.88 9.00
C ILE A 46 -0.53 -5.44 10.40
N ARG A 47 -1.71 -6.06 10.58
CA ARG A 47 -2.09 -6.73 11.83
C ARG A 47 -1.49 -8.14 11.94
N ASN A 48 -1.32 -8.84 10.82
CA ASN A 48 -0.68 -10.16 10.77
C ASN A 48 0.70 -10.06 10.10
N THR A 49 1.64 -9.43 10.79
CA THR A 49 3.00 -9.22 10.27
C THR A 49 3.69 -10.55 10.01
N LYS A 50 4.37 -10.68 8.86
CA LYS A 50 5.24 -11.83 8.61
C LYS A 50 6.44 -11.80 9.56
N GLU A 51 7.04 -12.96 9.82
CA GLU A 51 8.27 -13.07 10.61
C GLU A 51 9.41 -12.21 10.06
N SER A 52 9.42 -11.95 8.74
CA SER A 52 10.40 -11.06 8.11
C SER A 52 10.24 -9.57 8.45
N GLY A 53 9.15 -9.16 9.14
CA GLY A 53 8.82 -7.77 9.39
C GLY A 53 8.02 -7.09 8.26
N TYR A 54 7.61 -7.85 7.24
CA TYR A 54 6.82 -7.33 6.12
C TYR A 54 5.43 -6.86 6.56
N ARG A 55 5.08 -5.64 6.14
CA ARG A 55 3.80 -4.97 6.41
C ARG A 55 3.22 -4.35 5.15
N SER A 56 1.96 -4.65 4.87
CA SER A 56 1.19 -4.11 3.75
C SER A 56 -0.27 -4.54 3.88
N TYR A 57 -1.20 -3.75 3.35
CA TYR A 57 -2.57 -4.21 3.15
C TYR A 57 -2.77 -4.53 1.67
N HIS A 58 -3.31 -5.70 1.35
CA HIS A 58 -3.56 -6.13 -0.03
C HIS A 58 -5.05 -6.31 -0.27
N VAL A 59 -5.57 -5.74 -1.35
CA VAL A 59 -6.95 -5.91 -1.80
C VAL A 59 -6.92 -6.47 -3.22
N ILE A 60 -7.43 -7.67 -3.42
CA ILE A 60 -7.61 -8.25 -4.75
C ILE A 60 -9.00 -7.88 -5.23
N ILE A 61 -9.07 -7.21 -6.38
CA ILE A 61 -10.31 -6.76 -7.00
C ILE A 61 -10.50 -7.41 -8.37
N GLU A 62 -11.76 -7.60 -8.73
CA GLU A 62 -12.20 -7.93 -10.08
C GLU A 62 -12.75 -6.65 -10.73
N TYR A 63 -12.07 -6.17 -11.75
CA TYR A 63 -12.38 -4.90 -12.44
C TYR A 63 -12.88 -5.17 -13.87
N PRO A 64 -14.08 -4.68 -14.25
CA PRO A 64 -14.57 -4.75 -15.62
C PRO A 64 -13.86 -3.71 -16.50
N ILE A 65 -13.15 -4.18 -17.53
CA ILE A 65 -12.57 -3.35 -18.59
C ILE A 65 -13.38 -3.48 -19.88
N GLU A 66 -13.65 -2.36 -20.54
CA GLU A 66 -14.25 -2.34 -21.86
C GLU A 66 -13.18 -2.53 -22.94
N THR A 67 -13.37 -3.51 -23.83
CA THR A 67 -12.45 -3.79 -24.94
C THR A 67 -13.20 -3.78 -26.27
N LEU A 68 -12.48 -3.73 -27.39
CA LEU A 68 -13.08 -3.81 -28.73
C LEU A 68 -13.89 -5.10 -28.98
N GLN A 69 -13.67 -6.13 -28.16
CA GLN A 69 -14.36 -7.43 -28.23
C GLN A 69 -15.48 -7.57 -27.18
N GLY A 70 -15.81 -6.49 -26.47
CA GLY A 70 -16.76 -6.48 -25.36
C GLY A 70 -16.09 -6.34 -24.00
N GLN A 71 -16.91 -6.40 -22.96
CA GLN A 71 -16.48 -6.29 -21.57
C GLN A 71 -15.70 -7.54 -21.13
N LYS A 72 -14.56 -7.33 -20.48
CA LYS A 72 -13.74 -8.39 -19.87
C LYS A 72 -13.45 -8.05 -18.42
N PHE A 73 -13.45 -9.05 -17.56
CA PHE A 73 -13.06 -8.89 -16.17
C PHE A 73 -11.59 -9.24 -16.02
N ILE A 74 -10.86 -8.44 -15.26
CA ILE A 74 -9.46 -8.69 -14.90
C ILE A 74 -9.32 -8.68 -13.39
N LEU A 75 -8.38 -9.48 -12.89
CA LEU A 75 -7.93 -9.39 -11.50
C LEU A 75 -6.85 -8.31 -11.39
N ALA A 76 -6.97 -7.47 -10.36
CA ALA A 76 -5.95 -6.50 -10.00
C ALA A 76 -5.68 -6.54 -8.49
N GLU A 77 -4.42 -6.41 -8.11
CA GLU A 77 -4.01 -6.26 -6.72
C GLU A 77 -3.79 -4.78 -6.39
N ILE A 78 -4.41 -4.30 -5.33
CA ILE A 78 -4.16 -2.98 -4.75
C ILE A 78 -3.39 -3.17 -3.44
N GLN A 79 -2.14 -2.70 -3.44
CA GLN A 79 -1.29 -2.67 -2.25
C GLN A 79 -1.38 -1.28 -1.60
N ILE A 80 -1.81 -1.23 -0.34
CA ILE A 80 -1.93 0.01 0.43
C ILE A 80 -0.87 -0.01 1.53
N ARG A 81 -0.02 1.04 1.57
CA ARG A 81 1.18 1.10 2.43
C ARG A 81 1.45 2.51 2.93
N THR A 82 2.08 2.65 4.08
CA THR A 82 2.77 3.88 4.48
C THR A 82 4.07 4.06 3.70
N LEU A 83 4.61 5.29 3.68
CA LEU A 83 5.91 5.57 3.08
C LEU A 83 7.02 4.68 3.65
N ALA A 84 7.03 4.47 4.97
CA ALA A 84 8.02 3.65 5.65
C ALA A 84 7.90 2.18 5.25
N MET A 85 6.68 1.62 5.23
CA MET A 85 6.41 0.25 4.76
C MET A 85 6.87 0.04 3.31
N ASN A 86 6.57 0.99 2.42
CA ASN A 86 6.96 0.89 1.02
C ASN A 86 8.47 0.97 0.83
N PHE A 87 9.15 1.83 1.58
CA PHE A 87 10.60 1.94 1.54
C PHE A 87 11.25 0.61 1.96
N TRP A 88 10.83 0.06 3.10
CA TRP A 88 11.34 -1.22 3.60
C TRP A 88 11.07 -2.37 2.62
N ALA A 89 9.83 -2.52 2.15
CA ALA A 89 9.42 -3.61 1.26
C ALA A 89 10.14 -3.55 -0.10
N THR A 90 10.47 -2.36 -0.60
CA THR A 90 11.22 -2.20 -1.85
C THR A 90 12.67 -2.66 -1.69
N ILE A 91 13.29 -2.38 -0.53
CA ILE A 91 14.65 -2.84 -0.22
C ILE A 91 14.67 -4.35 -0.03
N GLU A 92 13.75 -4.91 0.78
CA GLU A 92 13.65 -6.35 1.00
C GLU A 92 13.48 -7.10 -0.32
N HIS A 93 12.57 -6.66 -1.19
CA HIS A 93 12.34 -7.29 -2.49
C HIS A 93 13.59 -7.26 -3.38
N THR A 94 14.30 -6.12 -3.40
CA THR A 94 15.54 -5.97 -4.18
C THR A 94 16.64 -6.91 -3.69
N LEU A 95 16.78 -7.05 -2.37
CA LEU A 95 17.76 -7.96 -1.78
C LEU A 95 17.35 -9.42 -2.00
N ARG A 96 16.07 -9.75 -1.81
CA ARG A 96 15.53 -11.09 -2.04
C ARG A 96 15.78 -11.54 -3.48
N TYR A 97 15.58 -10.65 -4.45
CA TYR A 97 15.89 -10.92 -5.86
C TYR A 97 17.40 -11.15 -6.10
N LYS A 98 18.26 -10.32 -5.51
CA LYS A 98 19.73 -10.45 -5.66
C LYS A 98 20.28 -11.76 -5.09
N TYR A 99 19.73 -12.22 -3.98
CA TYR A 99 20.20 -13.40 -3.25
C TYR A 99 19.35 -14.66 -3.51
N ASP A 100 18.45 -14.63 -4.50
CA ASP A 100 17.54 -15.73 -4.84
C ASP A 100 16.77 -16.31 -3.63
N GLY A 101 16.39 -15.42 -2.71
CA GLY A 101 15.70 -15.78 -1.47
C GLY A 101 16.57 -16.26 -0.31
N ALA A 102 17.88 -16.48 -0.50
CA ALA A 102 18.81 -16.94 0.53
C ALA A 102 19.89 -15.89 0.83
N TYR A 103 19.49 -14.75 1.41
CA TYR A 103 20.45 -13.72 1.85
C TYR A 103 21.10 -14.09 3.20
N PRO A 104 22.35 -13.64 3.47
CA PRO A 104 23.06 -13.95 4.72
C PRO A 104 22.29 -13.50 5.97
N ASP A 105 22.46 -14.23 7.08
CA ASP A 105 21.82 -13.94 8.38
C ASP A 105 22.04 -12.49 8.85
N GLU A 106 23.22 -11.91 8.57
CA GLU A 106 23.51 -10.51 8.89
C GLU A 106 22.57 -9.54 8.15
N ILE A 107 22.28 -9.81 6.87
CA ILE A 107 21.35 -9.00 6.07
C ILE A 107 19.93 -9.19 6.59
N GLN A 108 19.56 -10.41 6.98
CA GLN A 108 18.27 -10.70 7.59
C GLN A 108 18.04 -9.88 8.85
N HIS A 109 18.97 -9.93 9.82
CA HIS A 109 18.85 -9.15 11.05
C HIS A 109 18.82 -7.64 10.80
N ARG A 110 19.56 -7.14 9.79
CA ARG A 110 19.49 -5.73 9.40
C ARG A 110 18.12 -5.35 8.82
N LEU A 111 17.52 -6.23 8.02
CA LEU A 111 16.16 -6.04 7.49
C LEU A 111 15.12 -6.06 8.60
N GLU A 112 15.19 -7.01 9.51
CA GLU A 112 14.28 -7.10 10.68
C GLU A 112 14.34 -5.82 11.52
N ARG A 113 15.56 -5.37 11.87
CA ARG A 113 15.75 -4.10 12.59
C ARG A 113 15.23 -2.87 11.83
N ALA A 114 15.40 -2.85 10.51
CA ALA A 114 14.88 -1.76 9.70
C ALA A 114 13.34 -1.79 9.63
N ALA A 115 12.72 -2.97 9.67
CA ALA A 115 11.27 -3.12 9.71
C ALA A 115 10.72 -2.57 11.03
N GLU A 116 11.38 -2.89 12.13
CA GLU A 116 11.03 -2.38 13.46
C GLU A 116 11.20 -0.86 13.55
N ALA A 117 12.31 -0.32 13.05
CA ALA A 117 12.51 1.14 13.01
C ALA A 117 11.46 1.86 12.13
N ALA A 118 11.11 1.28 10.98
CA ALA A 118 10.05 1.80 10.12
C ALA A 118 8.69 1.80 10.83
N TYR A 119 8.40 0.75 11.60
CA TYR A 119 7.18 0.69 12.39
C TYR A 119 7.15 1.75 13.49
N LEU A 120 8.21 1.87 14.29
CA LEU A 120 8.28 2.87 15.34
C LEU A 120 8.14 4.28 14.78
N LEU A 121 8.73 4.55 13.61
CA LEU A 121 8.54 5.82 12.92
C LEU A 121 7.06 6.06 12.57
N ASP A 122 6.38 5.07 12.02
CA ASP A 122 4.95 5.19 11.67
C ASP A 122 4.09 5.42 12.94
N GLU A 123 4.37 4.73 14.05
CA GLU A 123 3.65 4.90 15.33
C GLU A 123 3.84 6.32 15.90
N GLU A 124 5.08 6.80 15.98
CA GLU A 124 5.40 8.15 16.47
C GLU A 124 4.72 9.22 15.62
N MET A 125 4.68 9.04 14.30
CA MET A 125 4.00 9.97 13.39
C MET A 125 2.48 9.91 13.57
N SER A 126 1.93 8.75 13.91
CA SER A 126 0.50 8.59 14.23
C SER A 126 0.10 9.32 15.51
N GLU A 127 0.97 9.38 16.53
CA GLU A 127 0.66 10.14 17.77
C GLU A 127 0.50 11.64 17.51
N ILE A 128 1.29 12.21 16.61
CA ILE A 128 1.24 13.63 16.25
C ILE A 128 0.33 13.92 15.04
N LYS A 129 -0.47 12.92 14.60
CA LYS A 129 -1.32 13.01 13.42
C LYS A 129 -2.28 14.18 13.45
N ASP A 130 -2.98 14.38 14.57
CA ASP A 130 -4.00 15.44 14.69
C ASP A 130 -3.37 16.82 14.51
N GLU A 131 -2.21 17.07 15.13
CA GLU A 131 -1.45 18.31 14.97
C GLU A 131 -1.01 18.52 13.52
N ILE A 132 -0.52 17.46 12.84
CA ILE A 132 -0.13 17.53 11.44
C ILE A 132 -1.34 17.84 10.55
N GLN A 133 -2.48 17.20 10.77
CA GLN A 133 -3.69 17.43 9.98
C GLN A 133 -4.23 18.85 10.15
N GLU A 134 -4.21 19.39 11.38
CA GLU A 134 -4.57 20.79 11.64
C GLU A 134 -3.63 21.76 10.90
N ALA A 135 -2.31 21.52 10.97
CA ALA A 135 -1.33 22.33 10.26
C ALA A 135 -1.55 22.27 8.73
N GLN A 136 -1.75 21.08 8.15
CA GLN A 136 -2.02 20.91 6.71
C GLN A 136 -3.31 21.63 6.27
N LYS A 137 -4.38 21.54 7.06
CA LYS A 137 -5.63 22.28 6.79
C LYS A 137 -5.39 23.78 6.80
N TYR A 138 -4.66 24.29 7.80
CA TYR A 138 -4.30 25.70 7.90
C TYR A 138 -3.50 26.18 6.66
N TYR A 139 -2.48 25.42 6.23
CA TYR A 139 -1.69 25.78 5.05
C TYR A 139 -2.50 25.75 3.76
N THR A 140 -3.37 24.75 3.58
CA THR A 140 -4.24 24.63 2.40
C THR A 140 -5.20 25.81 2.30
N GLN A 141 -5.85 26.18 3.40
CA GLN A 141 -6.76 27.34 3.46
C GLN A 141 -6.04 28.67 3.23
N LYS A 142 -4.79 28.80 3.67
CA LYS A 142 -3.97 30.00 3.42
C LYS A 142 -3.56 30.11 1.95
N ARG A 143 -3.27 28.98 1.28
CA ARG A 143 -2.97 28.95 -0.16
C ARG A 143 -4.19 29.26 -1.02
N SER A 144 -5.37 28.74 -0.69
CA SER A 144 -6.59 29.05 -1.44
C SER A 144 -6.98 30.53 -1.35
N LYS A 145 -6.90 31.13 -0.16
CA LYS A 145 -7.13 32.58 0.04
C LYS A 145 -6.12 33.47 -0.68
N LYS A 146 -4.93 32.96 -1.01
CA LYS A 146 -3.91 33.70 -1.76
C LYS A 146 -4.22 33.68 -3.27
N HIS A 147 -4.80 32.60 -3.77
CA HIS A 147 -5.22 32.47 -5.17
C HIS A 147 -6.54 33.18 -5.51
N GLU A 148 -7.41 33.44 -4.53
CA GLU A 148 -8.62 34.24 -4.75
C GLU A 148 -8.36 35.77 -4.77
N ASN A 149 -7.16 36.20 -4.38
CA ASN A 149 -6.77 37.62 -4.33
C ASN A 149 -5.81 38.04 -5.47
N ASP A 150 -5.53 37.15 -6.43
CA ASP A 150 -4.81 37.39 -7.69
C ASP A 150 -5.79 37.32 -8.87
#